data_AF-A0A1Q7V6Z1-F1
#
_entry.id   AF-A0A1Q7V6Z1-F1
#
_cell.length_a   1.000
_cell.length_b   1.000
_cell.length_c   1.000
_cell.angle_alpha   90.00
_cell.angle_beta   90.00
_cell.angle_gamma   90.00
#
_symmetry.space_group_name_H-M   'P 1'
#
loop_
_entity.id
_entity.type
_entity.pdbx_description
1 polymer ?
#
loop_
_entity_poly.entity_id
_entity_poly.type
_entity_poly.pdbx_seq_one_letter_code
_entity_poly.pdbx_strand_id
1 'polypeptide(L)'
;MLSSETKQRIRLALWFLLAIATARAGYIFYQRHQDRVAVEKQHQARNVGYSNPDYYVSPKKLYPYDLKSARQLTQQPEWVKEGYRYTYYPYDPASKRVQFGHDAGLLGPIEKVSITDVVTATAPTGAQKRQVMAVFQKDGNKYAVPIGYEAEGEYKIYSDEMFYIEDPHQLYKHWPADVWQAVEQHQVKPGMNEMQAVFAIGMGRPDAGSSSDEKTVHYPNGGKPLVVVYHGDKAAEIKPDSAGS
;
A
#
# COMPACT_ATOMS: atom_id res chain seq x y z
N MET A 1 35.05 55.31 49.63
CA MET A 1 35.15 55.04 48.18
C MET A 1 35.48 53.57 47.97
N LEU A 2 34.77 52.84 47.10
CA LEU A 2 35.07 51.43 46.81
C LEU A 2 36.51 51.30 46.25
N SER A 3 37.30 50.38 46.82
CA SER A 3 38.65 50.05 46.36
C SER A 3 38.63 49.64 44.87
N SER A 4 39.68 49.98 44.13
CA SER A 4 39.84 49.65 42.71
C SER A 4 39.68 48.16 42.45
N GLU A 5 40.20 47.33 43.35
CA GLU A 5 40.10 45.88 43.30
C GLU A 5 38.66 45.37 43.43
N THR A 6 37.88 45.96 44.35
CA THR A 6 36.47 45.62 44.54
C THR A 6 35.64 45.98 43.30
N LYS A 7 35.91 47.12 42.66
CA LYS A 7 35.26 47.52 41.40
C LYS A 7 35.60 46.59 40.24
N GLN A 8 36.83 46.10 40.18
CA GLN A 8 37.28 45.17 39.14
C GLN A 8 36.63 43.78 39.30
N ARG A 9 36.57 43.26 40.52
CA ARG A 9 35.87 41.99 40.83
C ARG A 9 34.38 42.06 40.49
N ILE A 10 33.70 43.17 40.80
CA ILE A 10 32.28 43.38 40.45
C ILE A 10 32.08 43.42 38.93
N ARG A 11 32.95 44.10 38.17
CA ARG A 11 32.86 44.10 36.70
C ARG A 11 33.02 42.70 36.11
N LEU A 12 33.98 41.93 36.61
CA LEU A 12 34.19 40.54 36.18
C LEU A 12 32.96 39.67 36.46
N ALA A 13 32.38 39.80 37.65
CA ALA A 13 31.15 39.08 38.00
C ALA A 13 29.97 39.47 37.08
N LEU A 14 29.83 40.75 36.75
CA LEU A 14 28.79 41.23 35.83
C LEU A 14 28.98 40.70 34.40
N TRP A 15 30.21 40.71 33.88
CA TRP A 15 30.52 40.13 32.56
C TRP A 15 30.26 38.63 32.52
N PHE A 16 30.59 37.93 33.60
CA PHE A 16 30.33 36.50 33.73
C PHE A 16 28.82 36.19 33.76
N LEU A 17 28.04 36.93 34.54
CA LEU A 17 26.58 36.81 34.58
C LEU A 17 25.95 37.12 33.22
N LEU A 18 26.44 38.16 32.52
CA LEU A 18 25.97 38.51 31.19
C LEU A 18 26.24 37.37 30.19
N ALA A 19 27.44 36.80 30.20
CA ALA A 19 27.80 35.67 29.34
C ALA A 19 26.89 34.45 29.58
N ILE A 20 26.62 34.10 30.84
CA ILE A 20 25.69 33.01 31.19
C ILE A 20 24.27 33.32 30.68
N ALA A 21 23.79 34.55 30.88
CA ALA A 21 22.46 34.95 30.44
C ALA A 21 22.33 34.86 28.91
N THR A 22 23.34 35.32 28.15
CA THR A 22 23.37 35.23 26.69
C THR A 22 23.42 33.78 26.21
N ALA A 23 24.27 32.94 26.80
CA ALA A 23 24.34 31.52 26.47
C ALA A 23 23.01 30.81 26.73
N ARG A 24 22.36 31.10 27.86
CA ARG A 24 21.04 30.55 28.19
C ARG A 24 19.96 31.02 27.23
N ALA A 25 19.96 32.29 26.84
CA ALA A 25 19.03 32.83 25.85
C ALA A 25 19.22 32.17 24.47
N GLY A 26 20.47 31.99 24.03
CA GLY A 26 20.80 31.29 22.78
C GLY A 26 20.32 29.83 22.80
N TYR A 27 20.54 29.13 23.91
CA TYR A 27 20.04 27.75 24.08
C TYR A 27 18.50 27.67 24.04
N ILE A 28 17.81 28.58 24.72
CA ILE A 28 16.34 28.65 24.69
C ILE A 28 15.82 28.93 23.28
N PHE A 29 16.49 29.83 22.54
CA PHE A 29 16.11 30.14 21.16
C PHE A 29 16.30 28.93 20.23
N TYR A 30 17.42 28.23 20.37
CA TYR A 30 17.69 26.99 19.64
C TYR A 30 16.63 25.91 19.95
N GLN A 31 16.33 25.69 21.23
CA GLN A 31 15.33 24.70 21.64
C GLN A 31 13.94 25.06 21.10
N ARG A 32 13.51 26.33 21.23
CA ARG A 32 12.23 26.78 20.67
C ARG A 32 12.16 26.68 19.14
N HIS A 33 13.28 26.85 18.45
CA HIS A 33 13.33 26.66 17.01
C HIS A 33 13.16 25.18 16.65
N GLN A 34 13.85 24.27 17.34
CA GLN A 34 13.69 22.83 17.17
C GLN A 34 12.25 22.38 17.46
N ASP A 35 11.64 22.86 18.55
CA ASP A 35 10.26 22.55 18.90
C ASP A 35 9.28 23.05 17.83
N ARG A 36 9.49 24.27 17.30
CA ARG A 36 8.67 24.80 16.20
C ARG A 36 8.79 23.98 14.93
N VAL A 37 10.01 23.61 14.53
CA VAL A 37 10.24 22.75 13.35
C VAL A 37 9.58 21.39 13.54
N ALA A 38 9.64 20.81 14.75
CA ALA A 38 8.96 19.55 15.05
C ALA A 38 7.43 19.68 14.94
N VAL A 39 6.86 20.75 15.50
CA VAL A 39 5.42 21.04 15.42
C VAL A 39 4.97 21.32 13.98
N GLU A 40 5.75 22.07 13.19
CA GLU A 40 5.47 22.32 11.77
C GLU A 40 5.49 21.03 10.96
N LYS A 41 6.49 20.16 11.17
CA LYS A 41 6.54 18.82 10.57
C LYS A 41 5.31 17.99 10.94
N GLN A 42 4.89 18.02 12.22
CA GLN A 42 3.71 17.31 12.68
C GLN A 42 2.41 17.84 12.05
N HIS A 43 2.28 19.16 11.90
CA HIS A 43 1.14 19.77 11.21
C HIS A 43 1.12 19.45 9.72
N GLN A 44 2.27 19.49 9.05
CA GLN A 44 2.40 19.08 7.66
C GLN A 44 1.97 17.61 7.50
N ALA A 45 2.52 16.70 8.31
CA ALA A 45 2.15 15.29 8.33
C ALA A 45 0.63 15.08 8.54
N ARG A 46 0.01 15.85 9.44
CA ARG A 46 -1.44 15.77 9.71
C ARG A 46 -2.30 16.28 8.55
N ASN A 47 -1.82 17.27 7.80
CA ASN A 47 -2.54 17.84 6.67
C ASN A 47 -2.38 17.03 5.37
N VAL A 48 -1.36 16.16 5.27
CA VAL A 48 -1.17 15.27 4.11
C VAL A 48 -2.46 14.51 3.78
N GLY A 49 -3.17 14.03 4.81
CA GLY A 49 -4.40 13.26 4.62
C GLY A 49 -5.57 14.02 3.98
N TYR A 50 -5.70 15.33 4.20
CA TYR A 50 -6.74 16.13 3.54
C TYR A 50 -6.33 16.59 2.13
N SER A 51 -5.02 16.63 1.86
CA SER A 51 -4.49 17.01 0.55
C SER A 51 -4.30 15.85 -0.42
N ASN A 52 -4.39 14.60 0.04
CA ASN A 52 -4.18 13.44 -0.81
C ASN A 52 -5.47 13.11 -1.60
N PRO A 53 -5.52 13.37 -2.93
CA PRO A 53 -6.71 13.08 -3.75
C PRO A 53 -7.07 11.60 -3.79
N ASP A 54 -6.12 10.69 -3.51
CA ASP A 54 -6.35 9.24 -3.53
C ASP A 54 -7.41 8.81 -2.50
N TYR A 55 -7.53 9.53 -1.38
CA TYR A 55 -8.49 9.21 -0.31
C TYR A 55 -9.93 9.56 -0.67
N TYR A 56 -10.13 10.34 -1.73
CA TYR A 56 -11.44 10.73 -2.23
C TYR A 56 -11.90 9.88 -3.41
N VAL A 57 -11.07 8.94 -3.87
CA VAL A 57 -11.47 7.94 -4.86
C VAL A 57 -12.33 6.89 -4.17
N SER A 58 -13.59 6.78 -4.60
CA SER A 58 -14.54 5.79 -4.09
C SER A 58 -14.95 4.87 -5.24
N PRO A 59 -14.26 3.74 -5.45
CA PRO A 59 -14.58 2.82 -6.51
C PRO A 59 -15.96 2.19 -6.31
N LYS A 60 -16.68 1.97 -7.40
CA LYS A 60 -17.93 1.21 -7.39
C LYS A 60 -17.71 -0.21 -6.84
N LYS A 61 -18.64 -0.66 -6.01
CA LYS A 61 -18.73 -2.01 -5.45
C LYS A 61 -20.00 -2.72 -5.97
N LEU A 62 -19.93 -4.04 -6.17
CA LEU A 62 -21.07 -4.85 -6.63
C LEU A 62 -21.83 -5.51 -5.48
N TYR A 63 -21.20 -5.65 -4.31
CA TYR A 63 -21.74 -6.29 -3.11
C TYR A 63 -22.36 -7.68 -3.37
N PRO A 64 -21.65 -8.61 -4.01
CA PRO A 64 -22.19 -9.94 -4.27
C PRO A 64 -22.36 -10.74 -2.97
N TYR A 65 -23.50 -11.40 -2.86
CA TYR A 65 -23.89 -12.19 -1.68
C TYR A 65 -24.37 -13.61 -2.04
N ASP A 66 -24.36 -13.96 -3.33
CA ASP A 66 -24.66 -15.30 -3.84
C ASP A 66 -23.99 -15.50 -5.22
N LEU A 67 -24.10 -16.69 -5.82
CA LEU A 67 -23.54 -16.96 -7.15
C LEU A 67 -24.21 -16.14 -8.27
N LYS A 68 -25.47 -15.72 -8.09
CA LYS A 68 -26.19 -14.99 -9.13
C LYS A 68 -25.69 -13.55 -9.22
N SER A 69 -25.57 -12.88 -8.08
CA SER A 69 -24.99 -11.55 -7.94
C SER A 69 -23.50 -11.53 -8.27
N ALA A 70 -22.74 -12.55 -7.88
CA ALA A 70 -21.32 -12.67 -8.26
C ALA A 70 -21.10 -12.73 -9.78
N ARG A 71 -22.04 -13.31 -10.55
CA ARG A 71 -21.97 -13.33 -12.02
C ARG A 71 -22.15 -11.95 -12.65
N GLN A 72 -22.43 -10.89 -11.91
CA GLN A 72 -22.31 -9.53 -12.45
C GLN A 72 -20.87 -9.23 -12.91
N LEU A 73 -19.86 -9.87 -12.30
CA LEU A 73 -18.46 -9.82 -12.73
C LEU A 73 -18.23 -10.31 -14.17
N THR A 74 -19.18 -11.04 -14.78
CA THR A 74 -19.04 -11.52 -16.17
C THR A 74 -19.49 -10.48 -17.21
N GLN A 75 -20.05 -9.35 -16.78
CA GLN A 75 -20.62 -8.35 -17.67
C GLN A 75 -19.56 -7.41 -18.24
N GLN A 76 -18.39 -7.35 -17.62
CA GLN A 76 -17.30 -6.46 -18.00
C GLN A 76 -15.95 -6.98 -17.48
N PRO A 77 -14.83 -6.53 -18.08
CA PRO A 77 -13.51 -6.81 -17.53
C PRO A 77 -13.28 -6.04 -16.24
N GLU A 78 -12.55 -6.65 -15.30
CA GLU A 78 -12.20 -6.06 -14.01
C GLU A 78 -10.67 -5.93 -13.86
N TRP A 79 -10.20 -5.17 -12.87
CA TRP A 79 -8.76 -4.94 -12.64
C TRP A 79 -8.36 -5.37 -11.25
N VAL A 80 -7.27 -6.13 -11.14
CA VAL A 80 -6.78 -6.66 -9.85
C VAL A 80 -6.30 -5.54 -8.93
N LYS A 81 -6.84 -5.44 -7.71
CA LYS A 81 -6.43 -4.44 -6.70
C LYS A 81 -5.10 -4.77 -6.04
N GLU A 82 -4.96 -6.02 -5.61
CA GLU A 82 -3.83 -6.48 -4.80
C GLU A 82 -3.00 -7.49 -5.59
N GLY A 83 -2.08 -6.97 -6.41
CA GLY A 83 -1.18 -7.80 -7.20
C GLY A 83 -0.33 -8.73 -6.35
N TYR A 84 -0.05 -9.90 -6.89
CA TYR A 84 0.75 -10.99 -6.32
C TYR A 84 0.22 -11.59 -5.01
N ARG A 85 -1.03 -11.30 -4.64
CA ARG A 85 -1.66 -11.87 -3.44
C ARG A 85 -2.46 -13.15 -3.71
N TYR A 86 -3.05 -13.25 -4.91
CA TYR A 86 -4.06 -14.26 -5.20
C TYR A 86 -3.54 -15.31 -6.20
N THR A 87 -3.41 -16.55 -5.74
CA THR A 87 -3.10 -17.71 -6.59
C THR A 87 -4.29 -18.07 -7.45
N TYR A 88 -4.05 -18.34 -8.73
CA TYR A 88 -5.03 -18.92 -9.63
C TYR A 88 -4.56 -20.30 -10.12
N TYR A 89 -5.53 -21.11 -10.54
CA TYR A 89 -5.37 -22.52 -10.87
C TYR A 89 -5.89 -22.80 -12.28
N PRO A 90 -5.36 -23.81 -12.98
CA PRO A 90 -5.95 -24.27 -14.24
C PRO A 90 -7.42 -24.67 -14.05
N TYR A 91 -8.25 -24.29 -15.03
CA TYR A 91 -9.65 -24.66 -15.08
C TYR A 91 -9.93 -25.49 -16.33
N ASP A 92 -10.40 -26.72 -16.15
CA ASP A 92 -10.83 -27.58 -17.24
C ASP A 92 -12.32 -27.30 -17.57
N PRO A 93 -12.63 -26.70 -18.74
CA PRO A 93 -14.01 -26.41 -19.13
C PRO A 93 -14.83 -27.67 -19.44
N ALA A 94 -14.20 -28.78 -19.85
CA ALA A 94 -14.91 -30.00 -20.21
C ALA A 94 -15.46 -30.71 -18.97
N SER A 95 -14.63 -30.85 -17.94
CA SER A 95 -15.06 -31.43 -16.66
C SER A 95 -15.62 -30.42 -15.66
N LYS A 96 -15.52 -29.11 -15.97
CA LYS A 96 -15.87 -27.97 -15.09
C LYS A 96 -15.12 -28.03 -13.75
N ARG A 97 -13.85 -28.43 -13.76
CA ARG A 97 -13.04 -28.64 -12.56
C ARG A 97 -11.88 -27.65 -12.46
N VAL A 98 -11.66 -27.19 -11.24
CA VAL A 98 -10.45 -26.46 -10.84
C VAL A 98 -9.38 -27.47 -10.44
N GLN A 99 -8.17 -27.31 -10.97
CA GLN A 99 -7.03 -28.17 -10.65
C GLN A 99 -6.24 -27.61 -9.47
N PHE A 100 -6.80 -27.69 -8.25
CA PHE A 100 -6.19 -27.14 -7.03
C PHE A 100 -4.79 -27.70 -6.69
N GLY A 101 -4.41 -28.85 -7.25
CA GLY A 101 -3.09 -29.43 -7.04
C GLY A 101 -1.97 -28.74 -7.82
N HIS A 102 -2.31 -27.80 -8.72
CA HIS A 102 -1.38 -27.13 -9.61
C HIS A 102 -1.62 -25.62 -9.61
N ASP A 103 -0.75 -24.88 -8.95
CA ASP A 103 -0.73 -23.42 -9.04
C ASP A 103 -0.33 -23.02 -10.47
N ALA A 104 -1.13 -22.18 -11.12
CA ALA A 104 -0.81 -21.66 -12.45
C ALA A 104 -0.13 -20.28 -12.40
N GLY A 105 -0.25 -19.56 -11.29
CA GLY A 105 0.41 -18.27 -11.07
C GLY A 105 -0.32 -17.41 -10.04
N LEU A 106 0.14 -16.17 -9.92
CA LEU A 106 -0.47 -15.12 -9.11
C LEU A 106 -1.05 -14.05 -10.02
N LEU A 107 -2.20 -13.48 -9.65
CA LEU A 107 -2.76 -12.33 -10.35
C LEU A 107 -1.81 -11.12 -10.24
N GLY A 108 -1.51 -10.48 -11.37
CA GLY A 108 -0.64 -9.31 -11.43
C GLY A 108 -1.32 -8.04 -10.92
N PRO A 109 -0.56 -7.01 -10.52
CA PRO A 109 -1.14 -5.75 -10.07
C PRO A 109 -1.79 -5.02 -11.24
N ILE A 110 -3.01 -4.53 -11.04
CA ILE A 110 -3.80 -3.81 -12.05
C ILE A 110 -4.00 -4.62 -13.35
N GLU A 111 -3.78 -5.94 -13.30
CA GLU A 111 -3.98 -6.84 -14.42
C GLU A 111 -5.47 -6.81 -14.78
N LYS A 112 -5.75 -6.54 -16.06
CA LYS A 112 -7.10 -6.59 -16.59
C LYS A 112 -7.50 -8.06 -16.77
N VAL A 113 -8.55 -8.47 -16.09
CA VAL A 113 -9.08 -9.83 -16.13
C VAL A 113 -10.52 -9.84 -16.66
N SER A 114 -10.76 -10.65 -17.70
CA SER A 114 -12.11 -10.89 -18.21
C SER A 114 -12.67 -12.14 -17.53
N ILE A 115 -13.48 -11.93 -16.50
CA ILE A 115 -14.19 -13.02 -15.82
C ILE A 115 -15.32 -13.49 -16.74
N THR A 116 -15.39 -14.81 -16.96
CA THR A 116 -16.31 -15.45 -17.90
C THR A 116 -17.36 -16.30 -17.22
N ASP A 117 -17.12 -16.75 -15.99
CA ASP A 117 -18.10 -17.46 -15.16
C ASP A 117 -17.73 -17.34 -13.68
N VAL A 118 -18.69 -17.63 -12.81
CA VAL A 118 -18.48 -17.82 -11.38
C VAL A 118 -19.08 -19.17 -10.98
N VAL A 119 -18.23 -20.03 -10.41
CA VAL A 119 -18.56 -21.41 -10.08
C VAL A 119 -18.22 -21.75 -8.64
N THR A 120 -18.76 -22.85 -8.11
CA THR A 120 -18.29 -23.43 -6.87
C THR A 120 -17.40 -24.64 -7.12
N ALA A 121 -16.36 -24.80 -6.32
CA ALA A 121 -15.45 -25.93 -6.40
C ALA A 121 -15.02 -26.36 -4.99
N THR A 122 -14.84 -27.67 -4.80
CA THR A 122 -14.35 -28.23 -3.54
C THR A 122 -12.89 -28.60 -3.70
N ALA A 123 -12.01 -28.03 -2.86
CA ALA A 123 -10.60 -28.40 -2.84
C ALA A 123 -10.41 -29.81 -2.23
N PRO A 124 -9.47 -30.63 -2.74
CA PRO A 124 -9.28 -32.02 -2.28
C PRO A 124 -8.85 -32.15 -0.81
N THR A 125 -8.18 -31.12 -0.25
CA THR A 125 -7.52 -31.19 1.06
C THR A 125 -8.22 -30.33 2.10
N GLY A 126 -9.07 -30.94 2.92
CA GLY A 126 -9.43 -30.47 4.28
C GLY A 126 -10.25 -29.18 4.41
N ALA A 127 -10.41 -28.38 3.36
CA ALA A 127 -11.32 -27.24 3.36
C ALA A 127 -12.76 -27.76 3.30
N GLN A 128 -13.43 -27.85 4.46
CA GLN A 128 -14.85 -28.21 4.54
C GLN A 128 -15.77 -27.27 3.75
N LYS A 129 -15.27 -26.09 3.37
CA LYS A 129 -16.03 -25.04 2.71
C LYS A 129 -15.84 -25.13 1.19
N ARG A 130 -16.96 -25.12 0.46
CA ARG A 130 -16.95 -24.98 -1.00
C ARG A 130 -16.40 -23.60 -1.35
N GLN A 131 -15.38 -23.54 -2.20
CA GLN A 131 -14.85 -22.27 -2.67
C GLN A 131 -15.71 -21.70 -3.79
N VAL A 132 -15.91 -20.39 -3.78
CA VAL A 132 -16.46 -19.63 -4.89
C VAL A 132 -15.29 -19.17 -5.75
N MET A 133 -15.34 -19.49 -7.04
CA MET A 133 -14.24 -19.31 -7.98
C MET A 133 -14.68 -18.42 -9.13
N ALA A 134 -13.89 -17.38 -9.43
CA ALA A 134 -14.04 -16.62 -10.68
C ALA A 134 -13.21 -17.29 -11.77
N VAL A 135 -13.86 -17.65 -12.88
CA VAL A 135 -13.22 -18.27 -14.04
C VAL A 135 -12.89 -17.20 -15.06
N PHE A 136 -11.64 -17.09 -15.48
CA PHE A 136 -11.18 -16.08 -16.43
C PHE A 136 -10.31 -16.71 -17.52
N GLN A 137 -10.05 -15.94 -18.58
CA GLN A 137 -9.17 -16.34 -19.68
C GLN A 137 -7.86 -15.56 -19.62
N LYS A 138 -6.74 -16.24 -19.87
CA LYS A 138 -5.40 -15.66 -20.00
C LYS A 138 -4.59 -16.51 -20.98
N ASP A 139 -3.94 -15.86 -21.95
CA ASP A 139 -3.12 -16.52 -22.98
C ASP A 139 -3.82 -17.70 -23.70
N GLY A 140 -5.13 -17.57 -23.95
CA GLY A 140 -5.96 -18.61 -24.57
C GLY A 140 -6.36 -19.77 -23.65
N ASN A 141 -5.86 -19.81 -22.42
CA ASN A 141 -6.19 -20.82 -21.41
C ASN A 141 -7.24 -20.30 -20.43
N LYS A 142 -7.95 -21.23 -19.77
CA LYS A 142 -8.91 -20.91 -18.71
C LYS A 142 -8.31 -21.19 -17.34
N TYR A 143 -8.51 -20.25 -16.44
CA TYR A 143 -8.04 -20.32 -15.07
C TYR A 143 -9.17 -19.96 -14.11
N ALA A 144 -8.99 -20.31 -12.85
CA ALA A 144 -9.90 -19.98 -11.78
C ALA A 144 -9.15 -19.43 -10.56
N VAL A 145 -9.64 -18.33 -10.00
CA VAL A 145 -9.13 -17.72 -8.77
C VAL A 145 -10.21 -17.77 -7.68
N PRO A 146 -9.88 -18.12 -6.43
CA PRO A 146 -10.85 -18.10 -5.34
C PRO A 146 -11.25 -16.67 -5.01
N ILE A 147 -12.55 -16.40 -5.01
CA ILE A 147 -13.13 -15.09 -4.67
C ILE A 147 -14.01 -15.15 -3.41
N GLY A 148 -14.07 -16.30 -2.75
CA GLY A 148 -14.94 -16.50 -1.61
C GLY A 148 -15.16 -17.97 -1.27
N TYR A 149 -16.12 -18.21 -0.38
CA TYR A 149 -16.56 -19.55 -0.02
C TYR A 149 -18.03 -19.57 0.38
N GLU A 150 -18.61 -20.76 0.29
CA GLU A 150 -19.91 -21.11 0.83
C GLU A 150 -19.71 -21.91 2.13
N ALA A 151 -20.37 -21.48 3.21
CA ALA A 151 -20.41 -22.17 4.48
C ALA A 151 -21.82 -22.08 5.08
N GLU A 152 -22.38 -23.21 5.50
CA GLU A 152 -23.69 -23.25 6.19
C GLU A 152 -24.85 -22.62 5.37
N GLY A 153 -24.77 -22.68 4.04
CA GLY A 153 -25.76 -22.09 3.13
C GLY A 153 -25.59 -20.59 2.87
N GLU A 154 -24.60 -19.96 3.49
CA GLU A 154 -24.25 -18.56 3.27
C GLU A 154 -22.99 -18.42 2.41
N TYR A 155 -22.97 -17.38 1.58
CA TYR A 155 -21.81 -17.03 0.75
C TYR A 155 -21.05 -15.86 1.39
N LYS A 156 -19.73 -16.01 1.48
CA LYS A 156 -18.81 -14.92 1.78
C LYS A 156 -17.95 -14.69 0.55
N ILE A 157 -18.20 -13.58 -0.14
CA ILE A 157 -17.57 -13.23 -1.41
C ILE A 157 -16.80 -11.92 -1.22
N TYR A 158 -15.55 -11.91 -1.66
CA TYR A 158 -14.57 -10.85 -1.44
C TYR A 158 -14.17 -10.13 -2.73
N SER A 159 -14.90 -10.35 -3.83
CA SER A 159 -14.52 -9.82 -5.16
C SER A 159 -14.37 -8.30 -5.18
N ASP A 160 -15.17 -7.55 -4.42
CA ASP A 160 -15.04 -6.09 -4.34
C ASP A 160 -13.73 -5.63 -3.69
N GLU A 161 -13.09 -6.48 -2.88
CA GLU A 161 -11.77 -6.19 -2.30
C GLU A 161 -10.63 -6.71 -3.18
N MET A 162 -10.94 -7.61 -4.11
CA MET A 162 -9.98 -8.18 -5.06
C MET A 162 -9.89 -7.39 -6.37
N PHE A 163 -11.00 -6.82 -6.84
CA PHE A 163 -11.10 -6.22 -8.17
C PHE A 163 -11.73 -4.82 -8.17
N TYR A 164 -11.15 -3.91 -8.96
CA TYR A 164 -11.83 -2.69 -9.40
C TYR A 164 -12.78 -3.03 -10.55
N ILE A 165 -14.00 -2.51 -10.44
CA ILE A 165 -15.05 -2.58 -11.47
C ILE A 165 -14.86 -1.49 -12.52
N GLU A 166 -14.16 -0.42 -12.16
CA GLU A 166 -13.89 0.70 -13.04
C GLU A 166 -12.41 0.72 -13.37
N ASP A 167 -12.06 1.19 -14.57
CA ASP A 167 -10.67 1.30 -15.00
C ASP A 167 -9.88 2.19 -14.01
N PRO A 168 -8.83 1.66 -13.35
CA PRO A 168 -8.06 2.42 -12.39
C PRO A 168 -7.42 3.69 -12.97
N HIS A 169 -7.13 3.73 -14.28
CA HIS A 169 -6.64 4.94 -14.95
C HIS A 169 -7.67 6.08 -14.92
N GLN A 170 -8.96 5.74 -14.94
CA GLN A 170 -10.04 6.72 -14.83
C GLN A 170 -10.31 7.11 -13.37
N LEU A 171 -10.26 6.13 -12.47
CA LEU A 171 -10.43 6.35 -11.03
C LEU A 171 -9.35 7.28 -10.45
N TYR A 172 -8.09 7.07 -10.87
CA TYR A 172 -6.93 7.84 -10.41
C TYR A 172 -6.36 8.72 -11.53
N LYS A 173 -7.24 9.34 -12.34
CA LYS A 173 -6.85 10.24 -13.45
C LYS A 173 -6.02 11.46 -13.04
N HIS A 174 -6.01 11.79 -11.74
CA HIS A 174 -5.20 12.87 -11.18
C HIS A 174 -3.73 12.45 -10.97
N TRP A 175 -3.39 11.17 -11.10
CA TRP A 175 -2.01 10.73 -11.10
C TRP A 175 -1.29 11.21 -12.37
N PRO A 176 -0.07 11.74 -12.25
CA PRO A 176 0.75 12.11 -13.40
C PRO A 176 1.04 10.95 -14.35
N ALA A 177 1.19 11.25 -15.64
CA ALA A 177 1.47 10.24 -16.68
C ALA A 177 2.77 9.45 -16.41
N ASP A 178 3.78 10.08 -15.83
CA ASP A 178 5.04 9.42 -15.47
C ASP A 178 4.87 8.44 -14.30
N VAL A 179 3.86 8.60 -13.43
CA VAL A 179 3.51 7.61 -12.41
C VAL A 179 2.83 6.41 -13.06
N TRP A 180 1.85 6.65 -13.95
CA TRP A 180 1.20 5.58 -14.69
C TRP A 180 2.17 4.77 -15.54
N GLN A 181 3.10 5.44 -16.21
CA GLN A 181 4.16 4.76 -16.96
C GLN A 181 5.00 3.85 -16.05
N ALA A 182 5.33 4.28 -14.82
CA ALA A 182 6.05 3.44 -13.87
C ALA A 182 5.22 2.22 -13.42
N VAL A 183 3.92 2.41 -13.20
CA VAL A 183 2.96 1.34 -12.88
C VAL A 183 2.93 0.29 -14.00
N GLU A 184 2.77 0.72 -15.25
CA GLU A 184 2.75 -0.16 -16.44
C GLU A 184 4.06 -0.92 -16.64
N GLN A 185 5.19 -0.32 -16.23
CA GLN A 185 6.52 -0.94 -16.31
C GLN A 185 6.85 -1.81 -15.10
N HIS A 186 5.93 -1.97 -14.15
CA HIS A 186 6.14 -2.65 -12.87
C HIS A 186 7.33 -2.10 -12.08
N GLN A 187 7.39 -0.77 -11.96
CA GLN A 187 8.48 -0.06 -11.30
C GLN A 187 7.96 0.89 -10.24
N VAL A 188 8.74 1.01 -9.16
CA VAL A 188 8.59 2.08 -8.17
C VAL A 188 9.75 3.04 -8.35
N LYS A 189 9.46 4.34 -8.21
CA LYS A 189 10.45 5.42 -8.28
C LYS A 189 10.32 6.36 -7.08
N PRO A 190 11.38 7.13 -6.76
CA PRO A 190 11.31 8.13 -5.69
C PRO A 190 10.13 9.09 -5.89
N GLY A 191 9.43 9.40 -4.80
CA GLY A 191 8.24 10.27 -4.80
C GLY A 191 6.91 9.57 -5.06
N MET A 192 6.89 8.28 -5.43
CA MET A 192 5.63 7.51 -5.45
C MET A 192 5.12 7.29 -4.03
N ASN A 193 3.80 7.32 -3.84
CA ASN A 193 3.19 6.91 -2.56
C ASN A 193 2.96 5.39 -2.50
N GLU A 194 2.50 4.91 -1.35
CA GLU A 194 2.29 3.48 -1.15
C GLU A 194 1.23 2.90 -2.09
N MET A 195 0.14 3.63 -2.38
CA MET A 195 -0.91 3.18 -3.30
C MET A 195 -0.36 3.00 -4.73
N GLN A 196 0.44 3.96 -5.19
CA GLN A 196 1.12 3.89 -6.49
C GLN A 196 2.09 2.72 -6.55
N ALA A 197 2.82 2.44 -5.46
CA ALA A 197 3.67 1.26 -5.39
C ALA A 197 2.86 -0.05 -5.41
N VAL A 198 1.72 -0.11 -4.71
CA VAL A 198 0.82 -1.28 -4.78
C VAL A 198 0.34 -1.53 -6.21
N PHE A 199 0.02 -0.46 -6.94
CA PHE A 199 -0.38 -0.55 -8.35
C PHE A 199 0.76 -1.02 -9.25
N ALA A 200 2.00 -0.63 -8.96
CA ALA A 200 3.14 -1.04 -9.77
C ALA A 200 3.58 -2.48 -9.51
N ILE A 201 3.70 -2.86 -8.22
CA ILE A 201 4.49 -4.03 -7.81
C ILE A 201 3.76 -4.94 -6.79
N GLY A 202 2.48 -4.72 -6.55
CA GLY A 202 1.62 -5.57 -5.73
C GLY A 202 1.59 -5.21 -4.24
N MET A 203 0.89 -6.00 -3.44
CA MET A 203 0.67 -5.67 -2.03
C MET A 203 1.94 -5.91 -1.20
N GLY A 204 2.40 -4.85 -0.52
CA GLY A 204 3.55 -4.92 0.38
C GLY A 204 3.18 -5.28 1.82
N ARG A 205 4.17 -5.77 2.56
CA ARG A 205 4.10 -6.06 4.00
C ARG A 205 4.95 -5.04 4.76
N PRO A 206 4.36 -4.21 5.63
CA PRO A 206 5.12 -3.25 6.42
C PRO A 206 5.93 -3.93 7.52
N ASP A 207 7.05 -3.33 7.90
CA ASP A 207 7.84 -3.74 9.06
C ASP A 207 7.13 -3.44 10.38
N ALA A 208 7.37 -4.31 11.36
CA ALA A 208 6.96 -4.08 12.73
C ALA A 208 7.69 -2.85 13.29
N GLY A 209 6.93 -1.83 13.72
CA GLY A 209 7.48 -0.58 14.25
C GLY A 209 7.54 0.59 13.27
N SER A 210 6.97 0.45 12.07
CA SER A 210 6.75 1.58 11.16
C SER A 210 5.99 2.72 11.86
N SER A 211 6.43 3.96 11.65
CA SER A 211 5.83 5.17 12.22
C SER A 211 5.08 5.96 11.15
N SER A 212 4.43 7.07 11.54
CA SER A 212 3.82 8.00 10.58
C SER A 212 4.83 8.73 9.69
N ASP A 213 6.07 8.85 10.15
CA ASP A 213 7.08 9.71 9.54
C ASP A 213 8.01 8.90 8.64
N GLU A 214 8.29 7.66 9.05
CA GLU A 214 9.08 6.67 8.32
C GLU A 214 8.39 5.30 8.36
N LYS A 215 8.20 4.71 7.17
CA LYS A 215 7.57 3.39 7.00
C LYS A 215 8.39 2.56 6.02
N THR A 216 8.78 1.36 6.44
CA THR A 216 9.48 0.39 5.58
C THR A 216 8.51 -0.69 5.15
N VAL A 217 8.45 -0.97 3.85
CA VAL A 217 7.52 -1.95 3.27
C VAL A 217 8.25 -2.89 2.33
N HIS A 218 8.02 -4.19 2.51
CA HIS A 218 8.56 -5.27 1.69
C HIS A 218 7.54 -5.68 0.64
N TYR A 219 7.92 -5.59 -0.64
CA TYR A 219 7.06 -5.90 -1.78
C TYR A 219 7.51 -7.18 -2.49
N PRO A 220 6.55 -8.01 -2.95
CA PRO A 220 6.88 -9.26 -3.66
C PRO A 220 7.40 -9.00 -5.08
N ASN A 221 6.90 -7.96 -5.76
CA ASN A 221 7.32 -7.52 -7.10
C ASN A 221 7.55 -8.68 -8.10
N GLY A 222 6.55 -9.56 -8.21
CA GLY A 222 6.59 -10.67 -9.17
C GLY A 222 7.80 -11.61 -9.02
N GLY A 223 8.29 -11.81 -7.80
CA GLY A 223 9.46 -12.64 -7.52
C GLY A 223 10.81 -11.92 -7.57
N LYS A 224 10.80 -10.58 -7.70
CA LYS A 224 11.99 -9.72 -7.59
C LYS A 224 11.83 -8.76 -6.41
N PRO A 225 11.83 -9.28 -5.17
CA PRO A 225 11.31 -8.54 -4.03
C PRO A 225 12.10 -7.25 -3.78
N LEU A 226 11.38 -6.21 -3.35
CA LEU A 226 11.92 -4.87 -3.11
C LEU A 226 11.56 -4.42 -1.70
N VAL A 227 12.47 -3.69 -1.07
CA VAL A 227 12.18 -2.91 0.13
C VAL A 227 12.08 -1.44 -0.28
N VAL A 228 10.98 -0.80 0.13
CA VAL A 228 10.78 0.63 -0.04
C VAL A 228 10.66 1.29 1.32
N VAL A 229 11.47 2.34 1.54
CA VAL A 229 11.36 3.22 2.71
C VAL A 229 10.62 4.47 2.28
N TYR A 230 9.52 4.75 2.96
CA TYR A 230 8.69 5.93 2.75
C TYR A 230 8.97 6.97 3.81
N HIS A 231 9.14 8.23 3.39
CA HIS A 231 9.17 9.40 4.26
C HIS A 231 7.98 10.30 3.92
N GLY A 232 7.09 10.54 4.88
CA GLY A 232 5.89 11.36 4.65
C GLY A 232 5.03 10.89 3.46
N ASP A 233 4.74 9.57 3.40
CA ASP A 233 3.97 8.91 2.31
C ASP A 233 4.64 8.97 0.92
N LYS A 234 5.96 9.18 0.86
CA LYS A 234 6.72 9.23 -0.40
C LYS A 234 7.90 8.29 -0.35
N ALA A 235 8.03 7.45 -1.37
CA ALA A 235 9.16 6.55 -1.54
C ALA A 235 10.45 7.38 -1.60
N ALA A 236 11.33 7.17 -0.63
CA ALA A 236 12.61 7.86 -0.50
C ALA A 236 13.75 6.92 -0.91
N GLU A 237 13.69 5.67 -0.47
CA GLU A 237 14.69 4.65 -0.78
C GLU A 237 14.02 3.39 -1.34
N ILE A 238 14.61 2.81 -2.39
CA ILE A 238 14.12 1.61 -3.06
C ILE A 238 15.31 0.69 -3.28
N LYS A 239 15.28 -0.51 -2.71
CA LYS A 239 16.40 -1.46 -2.70
C LYS A 239 15.90 -2.88 -2.97
N PRO A 240 16.71 -3.76 -3.58
CA PRO A 240 16.43 -5.19 -3.59
C PRO A 240 16.25 -5.72 -2.17
N ASP A 241 15.25 -6.58 -1.96
CA ASP A 241 15.06 -7.25 -0.69
C ASP A 241 15.88 -8.54 -0.64
N SER A 242 17.10 -8.41 -0.12
CA SER A 242 18.04 -9.53 0.03
C SER A 242 17.64 -10.52 1.14
N ALA A 243 16.60 -10.23 1.94
CA ALA A 243 16.11 -11.12 2.98
C ALA A 243 15.04 -12.12 2.49
N GLY A 244 14.67 -12.05 1.20
CA GLY A 244 13.58 -12.84 0.60
C GLY A 244 14.02 -13.92 -0.38
N SER A 245 15.00 -14.77 -0.02
CA SER A 245 15.29 -16.06 -0.68
C SER A 245 14.99 -17.21 0.26
#